data_AF-A0A5B7FKZ0-F1
#
_entry.id   AF-A0A5B7FKZ0-F1
#
_cell.length_a   1.000
_cell.length_b   1.000
_cell.length_c   1.000
_cell.angle_alpha   90.00
_cell.angle_beta   90.00
_cell.angle_gamma   90.00
#
_symmetry.space_group_name_H-M   'P 1'
#
loop_
_entity.id
_entity.type
_entity.pdbx_description
1 polymer ?
#
loop_
_entity_poly.entity_id
_entity_poly.type
_entity_poly.pdbx_seq_one_letter_code
_entity_poly.pdbx_strand_id
1 'polypeptide(L)'
;MCNFQTVTEDVLKRFYCAMKLHATWYKQGVWEASVQLGSERGELQQLLNATTAFASCVSHFCAELEQLWAFRDLLVNITQMLSGCCIAELIPLLDLPGVKKGRAKLMYKAGLKTLQDVAKCDPRRLMQAVIHLPYVSALQIIDSAKMLLIDKAEVLQMEAEEMMMGLSSPSKLTSEISGASAEG
;
A
#
# COMPACT_ATOMS: atom_id res chain seq x y z
N MET A 1 -37.60 -27.20 2.07
CA MET A 1 -36.41 -27.84 1.49
C MET A 1 -35.75 -26.83 0.57
N CYS A 2 -34.56 -26.34 0.91
CA CYS A 2 -33.89 -25.30 0.14
C CYS A 2 -33.44 -25.86 -1.22
N ASN A 3 -33.86 -25.20 -2.29
CA ASN A 3 -33.58 -25.56 -3.67
C ASN A 3 -32.12 -25.20 -3.97
N PHE A 4 -31.22 -26.18 -3.99
CA PHE A 4 -29.88 -25.97 -4.53
C PHE A 4 -30.03 -25.88 -6.05
N GLN A 5 -30.15 -24.66 -6.58
CA GLN A 5 -29.87 -24.39 -7.99
C GLN A 5 -28.52 -25.02 -8.31
N THR A 6 -28.48 -25.87 -9.34
CA THR A 6 -27.26 -26.56 -9.79
C THR A 6 -26.22 -25.51 -10.14
N VAL A 7 -25.25 -25.30 -9.24
CA VAL A 7 -24.17 -24.34 -9.43
C VAL A 7 -23.30 -24.82 -10.58
N THR A 8 -23.04 -23.97 -11.57
CA THR A 8 -22.20 -24.32 -12.71
C THR A 8 -20.75 -24.52 -12.28
N GLU A 9 -20.04 -25.40 -12.97
CA GLU A 9 -18.64 -25.73 -12.67
C GLU A 9 -17.74 -24.46 -12.68
N ASP A 10 -18.02 -23.51 -13.57
CA ASP A 10 -17.29 -22.24 -13.66
C ASP A 10 -17.45 -21.37 -12.41
N VAL A 11 -18.65 -21.35 -11.81
CA VAL A 11 -18.89 -20.59 -10.57
C VAL A 11 -18.12 -21.22 -9.42
N LEU A 12 -18.10 -22.57 -9.34
CA LEU A 12 -17.31 -23.29 -8.34
C LEU A 12 -15.81 -23.04 -8.51
N LYS A 13 -15.29 -23.06 -9.74
CA LYS A 13 -13.88 -22.76 -10.04
C LYS A 13 -13.49 -21.35 -9.62
N ARG A 14 -14.31 -20.35 -9.97
CA ARG A 14 -14.08 -18.94 -9.57
C ARG A 14 -14.10 -18.78 -8.06
N PHE A 15 -15.07 -19.40 -7.40
CA PHE A 15 -15.18 -19.37 -5.94
C PHE A 15 -13.96 -20.02 -5.27
N TYR A 16 -13.51 -21.17 -5.79
CA TYR A 16 -12.33 -21.86 -5.28
C TYR A 16 -11.05 -21.03 -5.46
N CYS A 17 -10.85 -20.39 -6.62
CA CYS A 17 -9.75 -19.45 -6.84
C CYS A 17 -9.81 -18.26 -5.87
N ALA A 18 -11.00 -17.70 -5.65
CA ALA A 18 -11.20 -16.62 -4.68
C ALA A 18 -10.85 -17.07 -3.24
N MET A 19 -11.22 -18.29 -2.85
CA MET A 19 -10.83 -18.87 -1.57
C MET A 19 -9.30 -19.06 -1.44
N LYS A 20 -8.63 -19.54 -2.50
CA LYS A 20 -7.17 -19.67 -2.53
C LYS A 20 -6.47 -18.31 -2.35
N LEU A 21 -6.96 -17.29 -3.07
CA LEU A 21 -6.46 -15.91 -2.96
C LEU A 21 -6.69 -15.35 -1.56
N HIS A 22 -7.89 -15.52 -1.01
CA HIS A 22 -8.23 -15.06 0.33
C HIS A 22 -7.37 -15.74 1.42
N ALA A 23 -7.15 -17.05 1.31
CA ALA A 23 -6.27 -17.78 2.22
C ALA A 23 -4.83 -17.27 2.14
N THR A 24 -4.33 -17.00 0.93
CA THR A 24 -2.98 -16.46 0.70
C THR A 24 -2.83 -15.06 1.28
N TRP A 25 -3.85 -14.22 1.11
CA TRP A 25 -3.93 -12.88 1.66
C TRP A 25 -3.94 -12.89 3.19
N TYR A 26 -4.85 -13.66 3.80
CA TYR A 26 -5.05 -13.65 5.24
C TYR A 26 -3.93 -14.35 6.01
N LYS A 27 -3.38 -15.45 5.47
CA LYS A 27 -2.26 -16.19 6.09
C LYS A 27 -0.90 -15.56 5.80
N GLN A 28 -0.88 -14.41 5.15
CA GLN A 28 0.31 -13.58 4.93
C GLN A 28 1.45 -14.33 4.23
N GLY A 29 1.18 -15.18 3.24
CA GLY A 29 2.25 -15.87 2.51
C GLY A 29 1.80 -17.06 1.67
N VAL A 30 2.40 -17.17 0.49
CA VAL A 30 2.22 -18.30 -0.44
C VAL A 30 2.67 -19.62 0.18
N TRP A 31 3.66 -19.59 1.07
CA TRP A 31 4.19 -20.79 1.73
C TRP A 31 3.21 -21.35 2.76
N GLU A 32 2.75 -20.52 3.70
CA GLU A 32 1.78 -20.92 4.72
C GLU A 32 0.45 -21.35 4.09
N ALA A 33 0.01 -20.66 3.04
CA ALA A 33 -1.21 -20.99 2.32
C ALA A 33 -1.09 -22.30 1.52
N SER A 34 0.05 -22.56 0.89
CA SER A 34 0.33 -23.81 0.15
C SER A 34 0.21 -25.04 1.05
N VAL A 35 0.80 -24.98 2.25
CA VAL A 35 0.75 -26.07 3.23
C VAL A 35 -0.67 -26.33 3.71
N GLN A 36 -1.46 -25.28 3.98
CA GLN A 36 -2.82 -25.42 4.48
C GLN A 36 -3.81 -25.91 3.41
N LEU A 37 -3.63 -25.48 2.17
CA LEU A 37 -4.52 -25.81 1.05
C LEU A 37 -4.11 -27.10 0.32
N GLY A 38 -2.97 -27.69 0.67
CA GLY A 38 -2.40 -28.84 -0.05
C GLY A 38 -2.10 -28.54 -1.53
N SER A 39 -1.97 -27.27 -1.90
CA SER A 39 -1.75 -26.82 -3.28
C SER A 39 -0.28 -26.53 -3.53
N GLU A 40 0.17 -26.68 -4.77
CA GLU A 40 1.56 -26.38 -5.11
C GLU A 40 1.85 -24.88 -4.99
N ARG A 41 3.05 -24.55 -4.50
CA ARG A 41 3.49 -23.14 -4.35
C ARG A 41 3.51 -22.39 -5.68
N GLY A 42 3.88 -23.09 -6.76
CA GLY A 42 3.94 -22.53 -8.11
C GLY A 42 2.56 -22.09 -8.60
N GLU A 43 1.54 -22.92 -8.39
CA GLU A 43 0.16 -22.60 -8.75
C GLU A 43 -0.37 -21.38 -8.00
N LEU A 44 -0.15 -21.33 -6.68
CA LEU A 44 -0.58 -20.19 -5.87
C LEU A 44 0.15 -18.90 -6.26
N GLN A 45 1.45 -18.97 -6.57
CA GLN A 45 2.22 -17.84 -7.05
C GLN A 45 1.74 -17.36 -8.42
N GLN A 46 1.45 -18.30 -9.33
CA GLN A 46 0.92 -17.98 -10.66
C GLN A 46 -0.46 -17.33 -10.55
N LEU A 47 -1.35 -17.90 -9.74
CA LEU A 47 -2.68 -17.34 -9.49
C LEU A 47 -2.59 -15.93 -8.91
N LEU A 48 -1.71 -15.72 -7.94
CA LEU A 48 -1.46 -14.41 -7.34
C LEU A 48 -0.96 -13.41 -8.39
N ASN A 49 0.09 -13.76 -9.15
CA ASN A 49 0.67 -12.87 -10.16
C ASN A 49 -0.35 -12.51 -11.25
N ALA A 50 -1.12 -13.48 -11.73
CA ALA A 50 -2.18 -13.26 -12.71
C ALA A 50 -3.28 -12.34 -12.15
N THR A 51 -3.67 -12.53 -10.88
CA THR A 51 -4.68 -11.70 -10.22
C THR A 51 -4.18 -10.28 -9.99
N THR A 52 -2.94 -10.10 -9.55
CA THR A 52 -2.30 -8.78 -9.39
C THR A 52 -2.24 -8.05 -10.74
N ALA A 53 -1.78 -8.72 -11.80
CA ALA A 53 -1.72 -8.13 -13.13
C ALA A 53 -3.11 -7.72 -13.64
N PHE A 54 -4.11 -8.59 -13.44
CA PHE A 54 -5.49 -8.27 -13.79
C PHE A 54 -6.04 -7.09 -13.00
N ALA A 55 -5.81 -7.05 -11.67
CA ALA A 55 -6.22 -5.94 -10.82
C ALA A 55 -5.57 -4.62 -11.24
N SER A 56 -4.28 -4.62 -11.61
CA SER A 56 -3.60 -3.46 -12.18
C SER A 56 -4.29 -2.97 -13.46
N CYS A 57 -4.57 -3.88 -14.41
CA CYS A 57 -5.23 -3.52 -15.66
C CYS A 57 -6.62 -2.92 -15.42
N VAL A 58 -7.42 -3.51 -14.52
CA VAL A 58 -8.74 -2.97 -14.17
C VAL A 58 -8.62 -1.62 -13.46
N SER A 59 -7.62 -1.46 -12.59
CA SER A 59 -7.35 -0.18 -11.93
C SER A 59 -7.02 0.93 -12.94
N HIS A 60 -6.21 0.64 -13.97
CA HIS A 60 -5.93 1.59 -15.03
C HIS A 60 -7.18 1.90 -15.86
N PHE A 61 -7.96 0.89 -16.20
CA PHE A 61 -9.24 1.10 -16.89
C PHE A 61 -10.21 1.99 -16.08
N CYS A 62 -10.33 1.75 -14.77
CA CYS A 62 -11.14 2.59 -13.89
C CYS A 62 -10.59 4.02 -13.73
N ALA A 63 -9.30 4.26 -13.96
CA ALA A 63 -8.72 5.59 -13.93
C ALA A 63 -9.15 6.45 -15.13
N GLU A 64 -9.46 5.83 -16.27
CA GLU A 64 -9.98 6.51 -17.46
C GLU A 64 -11.46 6.90 -17.33
N LEU A 65 -12.17 6.38 -16.31
CA LEU A 65 -13.60 6.60 -16.10
C LEU A 65 -13.85 7.24 -14.74
N GLU A 66 -14.03 8.56 -14.71
CA GLU A 66 -14.24 9.33 -13.46
C GLU A 66 -15.39 8.80 -12.59
N GLN A 67 -16.42 8.22 -13.22
CA GLN A 67 -17.57 7.63 -12.53
C GLN A 67 -17.20 6.41 -11.66
N LEU A 68 -16.05 5.78 -11.91
CA LEU A 68 -15.56 4.59 -11.21
C LEU A 68 -14.44 4.91 -10.20
N TRP A 69 -14.33 6.17 -9.76
CA TRP A 69 -13.31 6.64 -8.81
C TRP A 69 -13.16 5.73 -7.58
N ALA A 70 -14.26 5.23 -7.03
CA ALA A 70 -14.25 4.37 -5.84
C ALA A 70 -13.54 3.02 -6.11
N PHE A 71 -13.70 2.48 -7.31
CA PHE A 71 -13.03 1.23 -7.70
C PHE A 71 -11.55 1.43 -7.98
N ARG A 72 -11.17 2.58 -8.56
CA ARG A 72 -9.76 2.94 -8.74
C ARG A 72 -9.03 2.89 -7.39
N ASP A 73 -9.51 3.62 -6.40
CA ASP A 73 -8.83 3.71 -5.10
C ASP A 73 -8.79 2.36 -4.38
N LEU A 74 -9.88 1.59 -4.47
CA LEU A 74 -9.94 0.24 -3.91
C LEU A 74 -8.94 -0.71 -4.60
N LEU A 75 -8.89 -0.71 -5.94
CA LEU A 75 -8.08 -1.64 -6.72
C LEU A 75 -6.58 -1.35 -6.65
N VAL A 76 -6.17 -0.09 -6.54
CA VAL A 76 -4.76 0.28 -6.30
C VAL A 76 -4.27 -0.36 -5.00
N ASN A 77 -5.05 -0.22 -3.92
CA ASN A 77 -4.72 -0.81 -2.62
C ASN A 77 -4.67 -2.34 -2.71
N ILE A 78 -5.66 -2.97 -3.36
CA ILE A 78 -5.70 -4.42 -3.55
C ILE A 78 -4.49 -4.93 -4.33
N THR A 79 -4.07 -4.21 -5.36
CA THR A 79 -2.92 -4.58 -6.20
C THR A 79 -1.62 -4.54 -5.41
N GLN A 80 -1.40 -3.51 -4.59
CA GLN A 80 -0.23 -3.41 -3.73
C GLN A 80 -0.20 -4.54 -2.69
N MET A 81 -1.35 -4.85 -2.09
CA MET A 81 -1.53 -5.95 -1.13
C MET A 81 -1.20 -7.31 -1.74
N LEU A 82 -1.74 -7.60 -2.93
CA LEU A 82 -1.51 -8.86 -3.65
C LEU A 82 -0.05 -8.99 -4.09
N SER A 83 0.53 -7.92 -4.63
CA SER A 83 1.94 -7.89 -5.07
C SER A 83 2.89 -8.22 -3.92
N GLY A 84 2.68 -7.62 -2.74
CA GLY A 84 3.47 -7.92 -1.54
C GLY A 84 3.10 -9.22 -0.84
N CYS A 85 1.91 -9.79 -1.11
CA CYS A 85 1.22 -10.74 -0.21
C CYS A 85 1.20 -10.27 1.26
N CYS A 86 1.25 -8.96 1.49
CA CYS A 86 1.41 -8.37 2.81
C CYS A 86 0.09 -7.77 3.26
N ILE A 87 -0.12 -7.71 4.58
CA ILE A 87 -1.20 -6.89 5.12
C ILE A 87 -0.81 -5.43 4.95
N ALA A 88 -1.78 -4.54 4.70
CA ALA A 88 -1.56 -3.10 4.47
C ALA A 88 -0.74 -2.48 5.60
N GLU A 89 -0.94 -3.00 6.80
CA GLU A 89 -0.25 -2.61 8.03
C GLU A 89 1.27 -2.85 8.01
N LEU A 90 1.77 -3.73 7.12
CA LEU A 90 3.20 -4.01 6.96
C LEU A 90 3.85 -3.15 5.87
N ILE A 91 3.06 -2.49 5.00
CA ILE A 91 3.57 -1.66 3.89
C ILE A 91 4.60 -0.63 4.38
N PRO A 92 4.32 0.16 5.44
CA PRO A 92 5.28 1.18 5.90
C PRO A 92 6.62 0.59 6.37
N LEU A 93 6.64 -0.68 6.81
CA LEU A 93 7.86 -1.34 7.26
C LEU A 93 8.65 -1.96 6.10
N LEU A 94 7.99 -2.23 4.97
CA LEU A 94 8.63 -2.79 3.77
C LEU A 94 9.39 -1.74 2.97
N ASP A 95 9.10 -0.46 3.17
CA ASP A 95 9.84 0.66 2.59
C ASP A 95 11.28 0.76 3.16
N LEU A 96 11.53 0.11 4.31
CA LEU A 96 12.85 0.10 4.95
C LEU A 96 13.83 -0.83 4.23
N PRO A 97 15.05 -0.36 3.90
CA PRO A 97 16.05 -1.18 3.24
C PRO A 97 16.45 -2.37 4.12
N GLY A 98 16.51 -3.56 3.52
CA GLY A 98 16.86 -4.79 4.24
C GLY A 98 15.73 -5.37 5.12
N VAL A 99 14.54 -4.76 5.12
CA VAL A 99 13.35 -5.27 5.81
C VAL A 99 12.44 -5.99 4.82
N LYS A 100 12.67 -7.30 4.67
CA LYS A 100 11.74 -8.16 3.93
C LYS A 100 10.54 -8.52 4.81
N LYS A 101 9.45 -8.98 4.18
CA LYS A 101 8.21 -9.43 4.80
C LYS A 101 8.35 -10.20 6.12
N GLY A 102 9.27 -11.17 6.19
CA GLY A 102 9.51 -11.94 7.42
C GLY A 102 9.96 -11.07 8.60
N ARG A 103 10.87 -10.13 8.37
CA ARG A 103 11.35 -9.18 9.39
C ARG A 103 10.29 -8.15 9.74
N ALA A 104 9.56 -7.64 8.72
CA ALA A 104 8.44 -6.73 8.93
C ALA A 104 7.37 -7.34 9.87
N LYS A 105 7.03 -8.63 9.69
CA LYS A 105 6.10 -9.34 10.59
C LYS A 105 6.60 -9.40 12.03
N LEU A 106 7.89 -9.67 12.23
CA LEU A 106 8.48 -9.74 13.56
C LEU A 106 8.49 -8.36 14.24
N MET A 107 8.86 -7.31 13.51
CA MET A 107 8.77 -5.92 13.96
C MET A 107 7.33 -5.55 14.36
N TYR A 108 6.37 -5.86 13.49
CA TYR A 108 4.96 -5.58 13.74
C TYR A 108 4.42 -6.30 14.99
N LYS A 109 4.76 -7.58 15.16
CA LYS A 109 4.41 -8.35 16.37
C LYS A 109 5.07 -7.80 17.64
N ALA A 110 6.25 -7.20 17.52
CA ALA A 110 6.94 -6.52 18.61
C ALA A 110 6.40 -5.11 18.91
N GLY A 111 5.33 -4.67 18.21
CA GLY A 111 4.70 -3.37 18.39
C GLY A 111 5.34 -2.24 17.59
N LEU A 112 6.31 -2.52 16.72
CA LEU A 112 6.89 -1.54 15.81
C LEU A 112 6.07 -1.53 14.53
N LYS A 113 5.07 -0.64 14.45
CA LYS A 113 4.08 -0.63 13.35
C LYS A 113 4.35 0.47 12.33
N THR A 114 4.92 1.58 12.78
CA THR A 114 5.16 2.77 11.95
C THR A 114 6.64 3.03 11.77
N LEU A 115 6.99 3.82 10.75
CA LEU A 115 8.35 4.35 10.58
C LEU A 115 8.81 5.15 11.81
N GLN A 116 7.89 5.85 12.50
CA GLN A 116 8.20 6.60 13.72
C GLN A 116 8.59 5.66 14.87
N ASP A 117 7.90 4.54 15.04
CA ASP A 117 8.22 3.55 16.07
C ASP A 117 9.62 2.97 15.85
N VAL A 118 9.96 2.69 14.58
CA VAL A 118 11.28 2.18 14.20
C VAL A 118 12.36 3.25 14.40
N ALA A 119 12.13 4.48 13.97
CA ALA A 119 13.08 5.59 14.10
C ALA A 119 13.42 5.94 15.56
N LYS A 120 12.46 5.75 16.48
CA LYS A 120 12.63 5.96 17.92
C LYS A 120 13.13 4.72 18.68
N CYS A 121 13.23 3.58 18.00
CA CYS A 121 13.61 2.31 18.63
C CYS A 121 15.11 2.28 18.96
N ASP A 122 15.47 1.65 20.08
CA ASP A 122 16.86 1.35 20.39
C ASP A 122 17.36 0.18 19.50
N PRO A 123 18.59 0.24 18.95
CA PRO A 123 19.11 -0.83 18.09
C PRO A 123 19.12 -2.21 18.76
N ARG A 124 19.38 -2.30 20.07
CA ARG A 124 19.37 -3.58 20.81
C ARG A 124 17.96 -4.10 20.97
N ARG A 125 16.98 -3.22 21.20
CA ARG A 125 15.55 -3.60 21.22
C ARG A 125 15.10 -4.10 19.85
N LEU A 126 15.57 -3.49 18.76
CA LEU A 126 15.26 -3.94 17.41
C LEU A 126 15.85 -5.33 17.11
N MET A 127 17.08 -5.60 17.56
CA MET A 127 17.70 -6.92 17.45
C MET A 127 16.94 -8.00 18.24
N GLN A 128 16.35 -7.65 19.40
CA GLN A 128 15.53 -8.58 20.17
C GLN A 128 14.19 -8.86 19.47
N ALA A 129 13.63 -7.85 18.81
CA ALA A 129 12.39 -7.99 18.04
C ALA A 129 12.57 -8.84 16.77
N VAL A 130 13.75 -8.81 16.14
CA VAL A 130 14.01 -9.46 14.85
C VAL A 130 15.13 -10.50 14.96
N ILE A 131 14.78 -11.76 14.76
CA ILE A 131 15.71 -12.90 14.83
C ILE A 131 16.83 -12.74 13.78
N HIS A 132 18.07 -13.05 14.17
CA HIS A 132 19.26 -12.98 13.32
C HIS A 132 19.48 -11.62 12.65
N LEU A 133 19.22 -10.52 13.37
CA LEU A 133 19.54 -9.17 12.93
C LEU A 133 20.88 -8.70 13.53
N PRO A 134 21.94 -8.48 12.73
CA PRO A 134 23.19 -7.89 13.22
C PRO A 134 22.98 -6.45 13.68
N TYR A 135 23.79 -6.02 14.66
CA TYR A 135 23.71 -4.65 15.21
C TYR A 135 23.88 -3.56 14.15
N VAL A 136 24.82 -3.75 13.21
CA VAL A 136 25.05 -2.78 12.12
C VAL A 136 23.82 -2.65 11.21
N SER A 137 23.16 -3.76 10.88
CA SER A 137 21.93 -3.73 10.10
C SER A 137 20.77 -3.08 10.86
N ALA A 138 20.70 -3.29 12.18
CA ALA A 138 19.71 -2.63 13.03
C ALA A 138 19.89 -1.10 13.03
N LEU A 139 21.13 -0.62 13.14
CA LEU A 139 21.45 0.81 13.01
C LEU A 139 21.03 1.36 11.65
N GLN A 140 21.44 0.70 10.56
CA GLN A 140 21.10 1.12 9.20
C GLN A 140 19.58 1.22 8.98
N ILE A 141 18.82 0.25 9.50
CA ILE A 141 17.34 0.28 9.41
C ILE A 141 16.78 1.48 10.17
N ILE A 142 17.28 1.75 11.38
CA ILE A 142 16.83 2.90 12.19
C ILE A 142 17.17 4.22 11.51
N ASP A 143 18.39 4.36 10.98
CA ASP A 143 18.83 5.57 10.31
C ASP A 143 18.07 5.79 9.00
N SER A 144 17.78 4.72 8.26
CA SER A 144 16.94 4.79 7.06
C SER A 144 15.50 5.19 7.41
N ALA A 145 14.95 4.71 8.53
CA ALA A 145 13.63 5.14 9.01
C ALA A 145 13.60 6.63 9.34
N LYS A 146 14.66 7.17 9.95
CA LYS A 146 14.79 8.60 10.23
C LYS A 146 14.87 9.42 8.94
N MET A 147 15.71 8.99 7.99
CA MET A 147 15.85 9.66 6.69
C MET A 147 14.53 9.72 5.94
N LEU A 148 13.80 8.60 5.82
CA LEU A 148 12.50 8.58 5.17
C LEU A 148 11.47 9.53 5.83
N LEU A 149 11.54 9.70 7.15
CA LEU A 149 10.68 10.65 7.87
C LEU A 149 11.08 12.10 7.63
N ILE A 150 12.38 12.39 7.53
CA ILE A 150 12.90 13.71 7.20
C ILE A 150 12.51 14.07 5.77
N ASP A 151 12.78 13.19 4.80
CA ASP A 151 12.41 13.38 3.39
C ASP A 151 10.91 13.66 3.25
N LYS A 152 10.08 12.91 3.97
CA LYS A 152 8.62 13.12 3.97
C LYS A 152 8.23 14.48 4.58
N ALA A 153 8.92 14.94 5.62
CA ALA A 153 8.67 16.23 6.22
C ALA A 153 9.10 17.38 5.28
N GLU A 154 10.23 17.25 4.60
CA GLU A 154 10.71 18.22 3.62
C GLU A 154 9.75 18.35 2.44
N VAL A 155 9.28 17.22 1.87
CA VAL A 155 8.27 17.24 0.80
C VAL A 155 6.99 17.94 1.24
N LEU A 156 6.47 17.61 2.42
CA LEU A 156 5.25 18.26 2.94
C LEU A 156 5.46 19.76 3.19
N GLN A 157 6.66 20.17 3.59
CA GLN A 157 6.99 21.58 3.78
C GLN A 157 7.05 22.32 2.44
N MET A 158 7.68 21.73 1.42
CA MET A 158 7.72 22.29 0.06
C MET A 158 6.32 22.45 -0.52
N GLU A 159 5.47 21.43 -0.38
CA GLU A 159 4.06 21.49 -0.81
C GLU A 159 3.28 22.61 -0.09
N ALA A 160 3.52 22.80 1.22
CA ALA A 160 2.91 23.88 1.98
C ALA A 160 3.39 25.26 1.54
N GLU A 161 4.68 25.43 1.27
CA GLU A 161 5.27 26.66 0.77
C GLU A 161 4.72 27.01 -0.62
N GLU A 162 4.58 26.04 -1.53
CA GLU A 162 3.98 26.23 -2.85
C GLU A 162 2.52 26.70 -2.75
N MET A 163 1.73 26.08 -1.87
CA MET A 163 0.34 26.50 -1.62
C MET A 163 0.27 27.95 -1.08
N MET A 164 1.15 28.31 -0.14
CA MET A 164 1.23 29.67 0.40
C MET A 164 1.63 30.70 -0.67
N MET A 165 2.56 30.35 -1.56
CA MET A 165 2.97 31.21 -2.67
C MET A 165 1.84 31.43 -3.67
N GLY A 166 1.05 30.39 -3.98
CA GLY A 166 -0.14 30.50 -4.82
C GLY A 166 -1.17 31.50 -4.29
N LEU A 167 -1.38 31.52 -2.97
CA LEU A 167 -2.27 32.47 -2.29
C LEU A 167 -1.70 33.91 -2.25
N SER A 168 -0.38 34.08 -2.28
CA SER A 168 0.29 35.38 -2.20
C SER A 168 0.37 36.14 -3.54
N SER A 169 0.01 35.49 -4.66
CA SER A 169 -0.11 36.18 -5.94
C SER A 169 -1.37 37.07 -5.93
N PRO A 170 -1.25 38.41 -6.00
CA PRO A 170 -2.41 39.27 -6.01
C PRO A 170 -3.22 38.97 -7.28
N SER A 171 -4.46 38.55 -7.09
CA SER A 171 -5.47 38.46 -8.13
C SER A 171 -5.53 39.78 -8.90
N LYS A 172 -4.91 39.83 -10.08
CA LYS A 172 -5.23 40.83 -11.11
C LYS A 172 -6.62 40.54 -11.64
N LEU A 173 -7.65 40.86 -10.87
CA LEU A 173 -9.04 40.74 -11.31
C LEU A 173 -9.97 41.70 -10.56
N THR A 174 -9.60 42.98 -10.49
CA THR A 174 -10.55 44.10 -10.34
C THR A 174 -9.84 45.42 -10.71
N SER A 175 -9.66 45.72 -12.00
CA SER A 175 -9.44 47.11 -12.44
C SER A 175 -9.76 47.36 -13.92
N GLU A 176 -10.80 46.72 -14.47
CA GLU A 176 -11.34 47.10 -15.79
C GLU A 176 -12.87 47.11 -15.80
N ILE A 177 -13.52 47.72 -14.80
CA ILE A 177 -14.88 48.27 -14.98
C ILE A 177 -15.02 49.55 -14.13
N SER A 178 -14.41 50.65 -14.56
CA SER A 178 -14.97 52.00 -14.33
C SER A 178 -14.32 52.99 -15.30
N GLY A 179 -15.07 53.41 -16.31
CA GLY A 179 -14.61 54.48 -17.21
C GLY A 179 -15.22 54.49 -18.61
N ALA A 180 -16.47 54.07 -18.78
CA ALA A 180 -17.23 54.30 -20.01
C ALA A 180 -18.67 54.71 -19.67
N SER A 181 -18.86 55.94 -19.21
CA SER A 181 -20.08 56.75 -19.43
C SER A 181 -19.98 58.14 -18.80
N ALA A 182 -20.56 59.11 -19.53
CA ALA A 182 -20.74 60.54 -19.23
C ALA A 182 -19.47 61.39 -19.43
N GLU A 183 -19.41 62.45 -20.25
CA GLU A 183 -20.42 63.39 -20.78
C GLU A 183 -20.00 63.78 -22.22
N GLY A 184 -20.90 64.04 -23.16
CA GLY A 184 -21.43 65.38 -23.42
C GLY A 184 -20.92 65.91 -24.76
#